data_AF-A0A942QJE7-F1
#
_entry.id   AF-A0A942QJE7-F1
#
_cell.length_a   1.000
_cell.length_b   1.000
_cell.length_c   1.000
_cell.angle_alpha   90.00
_cell.angle_beta   90.00
_cell.angle_gamma   90.00
#
_symmetry.space_group_name_H-M   'P 1'
#
loop_
_entity.id
_entity.type
_entity.pdbx_description
1 polymer ?
#
loop_
_entity_poly.entity_id
_entity_poly.type
_entity_poly.pdbx_seq_one_letter_code
_entity_poly.pdbx_strand_id
1 'polypeptide(L)'
;MSKIKVANPVVELDGDEMTRIIWDFIKQKLILPYLDIDLKYYDLGIEERDRTDDQITIDAANAIKQYGVGVKCATITPDEQRVEEFGLKQMWKSPNGTIRNILGGVIFREPIICK
;
A
#
# COMPACT_ATOMS: atom_id res chain seq x y z
N MET A 1 11.24 22.46 16.02
CA MET A 1 11.87 21.15 16.32
C MET A 1 12.43 20.59 15.02
N SER A 2 13.64 20.04 15.03
CA SER A 2 14.17 19.30 13.89
C SER A 2 13.39 17.99 13.72
N LYS A 3 13.14 17.56 12.48
CA LYS A 3 12.51 16.26 12.20
C LYS A 3 13.42 15.12 12.68
N ILE A 4 12.81 14.01 13.07
CA ILE A 4 13.53 12.77 13.43
C ILE A 4 14.03 12.13 12.14
N LYS A 5 15.33 11.89 12.06
CA LYS A 5 15.96 11.29 10.88
C LYS A 5 15.77 9.77 10.90
N VAL A 6 15.18 9.23 9.85
CA VAL A 6 15.01 7.79 9.66
C VAL A 6 16.15 7.26 8.79
N ALA A 7 16.87 6.25 9.28
CA ALA A 7 18.11 5.80 8.65
C ALA A 7 17.91 5.01 7.35
N ASN A 8 16.83 4.21 7.29
CA ASN A 8 16.51 3.35 6.15
C ASN A 8 15.16 3.73 5.55
N PRO A 9 14.95 3.52 4.24
CA PRO A 9 13.68 3.82 3.62
C PRO A 9 12.56 2.86 4.07
N VAL A 10 11.32 3.31 3.90
CA VAL A 10 10.11 2.48 4.07
C VAL A 10 9.37 2.42 2.74
N VAL A 11 8.89 1.25 2.36
CA VAL A 11 8.07 1.08 1.16
C VAL A 11 6.63 1.47 1.48
N GLU A 12 6.12 2.49 0.80
CA GLU A 12 4.76 3.00 0.91
C GLU A 12 3.91 2.43 -0.22
N LEU A 13 2.88 1.65 0.13
CA LEU A 13 1.92 1.09 -0.82
C LEU A 13 0.59 1.83 -0.64
N ASP A 14 0.26 2.71 -1.58
CA ASP A 14 -0.99 3.46 -1.56
C ASP A 14 -2.19 2.56 -1.91
N GLY A 15 -3.40 3.10 -1.79
CA GLY A 15 -4.62 2.30 -1.88
C GLY A 15 -5.80 3.02 -2.53
N ASP A 16 -6.99 2.60 -2.14
CA ASP A 16 -8.25 2.94 -2.80
C ASP A 16 -9.23 3.67 -1.87
N GLU A 17 -10.24 4.29 -2.48
CA GLU A 17 -11.44 4.87 -1.86
C GLU A 17 -11.14 5.76 -0.63
N MET A 18 -11.93 5.62 0.44
CA MET A 18 -11.81 6.44 1.65
C MET A 18 -10.47 6.21 2.36
N THR A 19 -9.91 5.01 2.27
CA THR A 19 -8.62 4.71 2.88
C THR A 19 -7.48 5.49 2.24
N ARG A 20 -7.51 5.73 0.92
CA ARG A 20 -6.53 6.59 0.23
C ARG A 20 -6.53 8.04 0.75
N ILE A 21 -7.73 8.59 1.00
CA ILE A 21 -7.87 9.95 1.54
C ILE A 21 -7.36 10.03 2.99
N ILE A 22 -7.72 9.06 3.83
CA ILE A 22 -7.23 8.97 5.21
C ILE A 22 -5.70 8.77 5.22
N TRP A 23 -5.17 7.98 4.28
CA TRP A 23 -3.75 7.71 4.13
C TRP A 23 -2.95 8.99 3.87
N ASP A 24 -3.39 9.83 2.92
CA ASP A 24 -2.76 11.13 2.70
C ASP A 24 -2.86 12.03 3.93
N PHE A 25 -4.03 12.09 4.59
CA PHE A 25 -4.17 12.87 5.83
C PHE A 25 -3.16 12.44 6.90
N ILE A 26 -3.04 11.13 7.17
CA ILE A 26 -2.07 10.58 8.13
C ILE A 26 -0.65 10.99 7.73
N LYS A 27 -0.28 10.80 6.46
CA LYS A 27 1.05 11.13 5.95
C LYS A 27 1.36 12.62 6.14
N GLN A 28 0.47 13.51 5.72
CA GLN A 28 0.68 14.95 5.74
C GLN A 28 0.61 15.55 7.15
N LYS A 29 -0.26 15.04 8.02
CA LYS A 29 -0.51 15.63 9.35
C LYS A 29 0.26 14.96 10.47
N LEU A 30 0.51 13.66 10.37
CA LEU A 30 1.01 12.84 11.48
C LEU A 30 2.39 12.23 11.23
N ILE A 31 2.87 12.17 9.98
CA ILE A 31 4.18 11.57 9.64
C ILE A 31 5.18 12.64 9.17
N LEU A 32 4.98 13.24 8.00
CA LEU A 32 5.95 14.13 7.35
C LEU A 32 6.32 15.40 8.12
N PRO A 33 5.46 15.97 8.99
CA PRO A 33 5.87 17.09 9.85
C PRO A 33 6.93 16.70 10.88
N TYR A 34 7.01 15.43 11.25
CA TYR A 34 7.82 14.95 12.37
C TYR A 34 9.02 14.08 11.93
N LEU A 35 8.93 13.43 10.78
CA LEU A 35 9.93 12.49 10.25
C LEU A 35 10.60 13.03 8.97
N ASP A 36 11.94 12.96 8.94
CA ASP A 36 12.73 13.02 7.72
C ASP A 36 12.98 11.58 7.27
N ILE A 37 12.13 11.09 6.37
CA ILE A 37 12.02 9.69 5.98
C ILE A 37 11.96 9.57 4.45
N ASP A 38 12.71 8.61 3.91
CA ASP A 38 12.66 8.23 2.50
C ASP A 38 11.55 7.20 2.29
N LEU A 39 10.50 7.59 1.55
CA LEU A 39 9.37 6.72 1.22
C LEU A 39 9.51 6.23 -0.21
N LYS A 40 9.67 4.92 -0.40
CA LYS A 40 9.61 4.28 -1.73
C LYS A 40 8.15 4.06 -2.07
N TYR A 41 7.60 4.99 -2.83
CA TYR A 41 6.17 5.06 -3.14
C TYR A 41 5.78 4.13 -4.30
N TYR A 42 4.72 3.35 -4.08
CA TYR A 42 4.06 2.51 -5.08
C TYR A 42 2.56 2.72 -4.98
N ASP A 43 1.92 3.18 -6.06
CA ASP A 43 0.47 3.35 -6.10
C ASP A 43 -0.20 2.02 -6.46
N LEU A 44 -0.88 1.40 -5.49
CA LEU A 44 -1.66 0.18 -5.72
C LEU A 44 -3.15 0.45 -5.87
N GLY A 45 -3.54 1.70 -6.15
CA GLY A 45 -4.88 2.05 -6.57
C GLY A 45 -5.32 1.21 -7.76
N ILE A 46 -6.62 0.90 -7.84
CA ILE A 46 -7.17 -0.03 -8.83
C ILE A 46 -6.87 0.41 -10.27
N GLU A 47 -6.89 1.71 -10.55
CA GLU A 47 -6.58 2.27 -11.87
C GLU A 47 -5.10 2.10 -12.24
N GLU A 48 -4.18 2.30 -11.30
CA GLU A 48 -2.74 2.13 -11.56
C GLU A 48 -2.38 0.65 -11.72
N ARG A 49 -3.01 -0.22 -10.94
CA ARG A 49 -2.89 -1.67 -11.14
C ARG A 49 -3.41 -2.08 -12.50
N ASP A 50 -4.57 -1.58 -12.92
CA ASP A 50 -5.09 -1.87 -14.25
C ASP A 50 -4.18 -1.34 -15.37
N ARG A 51 -3.69 -0.10 -15.23
CA ARG A 51 -2.78 0.53 -16.19
C ARG A 51 -1.50 -0.26 -16.39
N THR A 52 -0.95 -0.82 -15.32
CA THR A 52 0.34 -1.54 -15.31
C THR A 52 0.22 -3.06 -15.44
N ASP A 53 -0.97 -3.56 -15.75
CA ASP A 53 -1.26 -4.99 -15.80
C ASP A 53 -0.89 -5.73 -14.49
N ASP A 54 -1.12 -5.05 -13.37
CA ASP A 54 -0.81 -5.43 -11.99
C ASP A 54 0.70 -5.61 -11.69
N GLN A 55 1.59 -5.19 -12.59
CA GLN A 55 3.04 -5.24 -12.39
C GLN A 55 3.48 -4.39 -11.19
N ILE A 56 2.82 -3.25 -10.94
CA ILE A 56 3.14 -2.37 -9.81
C ILE A 56 3.00 -3.08 -8.45
N THR A 57 2.07 -4.04 -8.33
CA THR A 57 1.89 -4.86 -7.12
C THR A 57 3.08 -5.80 -6.90
N ILE A 58 3.63 -6.36 -7.97
CA ILE A 58 4.82 -7.24 -7.92
C ILE A 58 6.05 -6.42 -7.57
N ASP A 59 6.21 -5.26 -8.18
CA ASP A 59 7.33 -4.35 -7.94
C ASP A 59 7.34 -3.85 -6.49
N ALA A 60 6.16 -3.50 -5.95
CA ALA A 60 6.00 -3.14 -4.56
C ALA A 60 6.40 -4.28 -3.60
N ALA A 61 6.01 -5.52 -3.90
CA ALA A 61 6.39 -6.68 -3.10
C ALA A 61 7.90 -6.92 -3.11
N ASN A 62 8.55 -6.79 -4.28
CA ASN A 62 10.01 -6.91 -4.41
C ASN A 62 10.75 -5.77 -3.69
N ALA A 63 10.20 -4.55 -3.72
CA ALA A 63 10.75 -3.44 -2.95
C ALA A 63 10.68 -3.72 -1.45
N ILE A 64 9.57 -4.27 -0.94
CA ILE A 64 9.47 -4.68 0.47
C ILE A 64 10.54 -5.73 0.78
N LYS A 65 10.75 -6.70 -0.10
CA LYS A 65 11.80 -7.72 0.07
C LYS A 65 13.21 -7.13 0.11
N GLN A 66 13.46 -6.09 -0.68
CA GLN A 66 14.74 -5.38 -0.74
C GLN A 66 14.99 -4.51 0.50
N TYR A 67 14.01 -3.72 0.92
CA TYR A 67 14.17 -2.71 2.00
C TYR A 67 13.74 -3.21 3.38
N GLY A 68 13.04 -4.35 3.45
CA GLY A 68 12.66 -5.04 4.68
C GLY A 68 11.37 -4.56 5.35
N VAL A 69 10.96 -3.30 5.13
CA VAL A 69 9.76 -2.72 5.77
C VAL A 69 8.82 -2.12 4.75
N GLY A 70 7.55 -2.54 4.80
CA GLY A 70 6.46 -1.99 4.00
C GLY A 70 5.27 -1.58 4.87
N VAL A 71 4.60 -0.51 4.47
CA VAL A 71 3.34 -0.07 5.05
C VAL A 71 2.32 0.12 3.93
N LYS A 72 1.12 -0.43 4.10
CA LYS A 72 0.15 -0.59 3.02
C LYS A 72 -1.23 -0.07 3.39
N CYS A 73 -1.77 0.78 2.52
CA CYS A 73 -3.16 1.21 2.52
C CYS A 73 -4.09 0.09 1.99
N ALA A 74 -5.37 0.13 2.38
CA ALA A 74 -6.34 -0.86 1.89
C ALA A 74 -6.60 -0.67 0.38
N THR A 75 -6.81 -1.79 -0.32
CA THR A 75 -6.95 -1.83 -1.78
C THR A 75 -8.16 -2.66 -2.18
N ILE A 76 -8.84 -2.26 -3.24
CA ILE A 76 -9.94 -3.01 -3.86
C ILE A 76 -9.40 -4.35 -4.37
N THR A 77 -10.14 -5.43 -4.14
CA THR A 77 -10.00 -6.66 -4.94
C THR A 77 -11.24 -6.71 -5.82
N PRO A 78 -11.12 -6.46 -7.14
CA PRO A 78 -12.29 -6.25 -7.98
C PRO A 78 -13.08 -7.55 -8.16
N ASP A 79 -14.39 -7.44 -8.14
CA ASP A 79 -15.36 -8.42 -8.64
C ASP A 79 -15.94 -7.91 -9.97
N GLU A 80 -16.95 -8.59 -10.53
CA GLU A 80 -17.58 -8.19 -11.80
C GLU A 80 -18.15 -6.77 -11.74
N GLN A 81 -18.74 -6.38 -10.60
CA GLN A 81 -19.31 -5.04 -10.43
C GLN A 81 -18.20 -3.98 -10.43
N ARG A 82 -17.08 -4.23 -9.75
CA ARG A 82 -15.94 -3.31 -9.74
C ARG A 82 -15.25 -3.24 -11.11
N VAL A 83 -15.24 -4.33 -11.88
CA VAL A 83 -14.76 -4.31 -13.27
C VAL A 83 -15.60 -3.35 -14.12
N GLU A 84 -16.92 -3.38 -13.98
CA GLU A 84 -17.81 -2.46 -14.69
C GLU A 84 -17.67 -1.02 -14.18
N GLU A 85 -17.66 -0.81 -12.86
CA GLU A 85 -17.56 0.51 -12.24
C GLU A 85 -16.32 1.28 -12.67
N PHE A 86 -15.16 0.60 -12.73
CA PHE A 86 -13.88 1.22 -13.04
C PHE A 86 -13.41 0.98 -14.49
N GLY A 87 -14.19 0.26 -15.31
CA GLY A 87 -13.82 -0.06 -16.69
C GLY A 87 -12.52 -0.87 -16.82
N LEU A 88 -12.32 -1.83 -15.91
CA LEU A 88 -11.07 -2.59 -15.80
C LEU A 88 -10.87 -3.56 -16.98
N LYS A 89 -9.62 -3.80 -17.37
CA LYS A 89 -9.25 -4.80 -18.38
C LYS A 89 -9.69 -6.20 -17.99
N GLN A 90 -9.56 -6.53 -16.70
CA GLN A 90 -9.94 -7.82 -16.13
C GLN A 90 -10.10 -7.77 -14.61
N MET A 91 -10.60 -8.87 -14.05
CA MET A 91 -10.68 -9.08 -12.61
C MET A 91 -9.29 -9.39 -12.03
N TRP A 92 -8.56 -8.33 -11.64
CA TRP A 92 -7.23 -8.46 -11.04
C TRP A 92 -7.26 -9.22 -9.71
N LYS A 93 -6.19 -9.98 -9.44
CA LYS A 93 -6.04 -10.69 -8.16
C LYS A 93 -5.87 -9.70 -7.01
N SER A 94 -6.14 -10.17 -5.79
CA SER A 94 -5.96 -9.37 -4.60
C SER A 94 -4.49 -8.96 -4.43
N PRO A 95 -4.15 -7.66 -4.32
CA PRO A 95 -2.78 -7.23 -4.08
C PRO A 95 -2.19 -7.84 -2.80
N ASN A 96 -3.04 -8.01 -1.78
CA ASN A 96 -2.65 -8.65 -0.52
C ASN A 96 -2.22 -10.11 -0.72
N GLY A 97 -2.89 -10.84 -1.62
CA GLY A 97 -2.54 -12.22 -1.96
C GLY A 97 -1.20 -12.30 -2.69
N THR A 98 -1.03 -11.45 -3.71
CA THR A 98 0.20 -11.36 -4.50
C THR A 98 1.41 -11.03 -3.62
N ILE A 99 1.31 -9.99 -2.78
CA ILE A 99 2.40 -9.57 -1.88
C ILE A 99 2.76 -10.70 -0.90
N ARG A 100 1.77 -11.34 -0.27
CA ARG A 100 2.01 -12.45 0.68
C ARG A 100 2.69 -13.64 0.02
N ASN A 101 2.30 -13.98 -1.21
CA ASN A 101 2.90 -15.08 -1.95
C ASN A 101 4.38 -14.83 -2.29
N ILE A 102 4.75 -13.57 -2.57
CA ILE A 102 6.12 -13.18 -2.90
C ILE A 102 7.01 -13.10 -1.66
N LEU A 103 6.50 -12.51 -0.57
CA LEU A 103 7.27 -12.31 0.66
C LEU A 103 7.41 -13.60 1.47
N GLY A 104 6.33 -14.40 1.55
CA GLY A 104 6.22 -15.50 2.50
C GLY A 104 6.12 -15.01 3.96
N GLY A 105 5.33 -15.69 4.79
CA GLY A 105 5.23 -15.35 6.21
C GLY A 105 3.87 -15.65 6.84
N VAL A 106 3.67 -15.12 8.06
CA VAL A 106 2.46 -15.30 8.86
C VAL A 106 1.86 -13.92 9.15
N ILE A 107 0.54 -13.80 9.01
CA ILE A 107 -0.18 -12.58 9.36
C ILE A 107 -0.68 -12.69 10.80
N PHE A 108 -0.22 -11.77 11.65
CA PHE A 108 -0.72 -11.60 13.01
C PHE A 108 -1.76 -10.48 13.04
N ARG A 109 -2.81 -10.65 13.84
CA ARG A 109 -3.85 -9.65 14.06
C ARG A 109 -4.11 -9.55 15.55
N GLU A 110 -3.98 -8.36 16.10
CA GLU A 110 -4.25 -8.05 17.50
C GLU A 110 -5.21 -6.84 17.61
N PRO A 111 -6.05 -6.77 18.65
CA PRO A 111 -6.97 -5.65 18.83
C PRO A 111 -6.27 -4.42 19.43
N ILE A 112 -6.71 -3.22 19.04
CA ILE A 112 -6.41 -1.96 19.74
C ILE A 112 -7.54 -1.71 20.74
N ILE A 113 -7.29 -1.89 22.04
CA ILE A 113 -8.30 -1.78 23.10
C ILE A 113 -8.34 -0.35 23.66
N CYS A 114 -9.52 0.27 23.66
CA CYS A 114 -9.79 1.57 24.28
C CYS A 114 -10.57 1.40 25.59
N LYS A 115 -10.34 2.28 26.58
CA LYS A 115 -11.08 2.32 27.86
C LYS A 115 -12.34 3.17 27.77
#